data_AF-A0A962HMM3-F1
#
_entry.id   AF-A0A962HMM3-F1
#
_cell.length_a   1.000
_cell.length_b   1.000
_cell.length_c   1.000
_cell.angle_alpha   90.00
_cell.angle_beta   90.00
_cell.angle_gamma   90.00
#
_symmetry.space_group_name_H-M   'P 1'
#
loop_
_entity.id
_entity.type
_entity.pdbx_description
1 polymer ?
#
loop_
_entity_poly.entity_id
_entity_poly.type
_entity_poly.pdbx_seq_one_letter_code
_entity_poly.pdbx_strand_id
1 'polypeptide(L)'
;MIQGNSAGWLLFVKLSFGVSLAAMLAFIFFMEGSLLTKGYLALNGLFIVSSTIMVSKTLRDEYENKKLINRISEARTNKILQQYED
;
A
#
# COMPACT_ATOMS: atom_id res chain seq x y z
N MET A 1 15.13 -6.67 -12.06
CA MET A 1 13.93 -6.12 -12.73
C MET A 1 12.75 -6.35 -11.81
N ILE A 2 11.91 -5.34 -11.56
CA ILE A 2 10.64 -5.56 -10.84
C ILE A 2 9.72 -6.22 -11.87
N GLN A 3 9.57 -7.55 -11.81
CA GLN A 3 8.56 -8.22 -12.62
C GLN A 3 7.19 -7.71 -12.18
N GLY A 4 6.42 -7.17 -13.13
CA GLY A 4 5.03 -6.79 -12.89
C GLY A 4 4.20 -8.03 -12.56
N ASN A 5 3.22 -7.87 -11.68
CA ASN A 5 2.26 -8.95 -11.39
C ASN A 5 1.41 -9.25 -12.64
N SER A 6 1.03 -10.52 -12.82
CA SER A 6 0.14 -10.91 -13.91
C SER A 6 -1.22 -10.22 -13.79
N ALA A 7 -1.89 -10.00 -14.92
CA ALA A 7 -3.23 -9.39 -14.93
C ALA A 7 -4.24 -10.18 -14.09
N GLY A 8 -4.17 -11.51 -14.14
CA GLY A 8 -5.03 -12.40 -13.33
C GLY A 8 -4.81 -12.24 -11.83
N TRP A 9 -3.55 -12.12 -11.39
CA TRP A 9 -3.25 -11.86 -9.98
C TRP A 9 -3.76 -10.48 -9.52
N LEU A 10 -3.56 -9.45 -10.33
CA LEU A 10 -4.08 -8.10 -10.04
C LEU A 10 -5.61 -8.09 -9.93
N LEU A 11 -6.30 -8.82 -10.79
CA LEU A 11 -7.75 -8.98 -10.72
C LEU A 11 -8.17 -9.70 -9.43
N PHE A 12 -7.53 -10.83 -9.11
CA PHE A 12 -7.83 -11.62 -7.91
C PHE A 12 -7.68 -10.79 -6.62
N VAL A 13 -6.61 -10.00 -6.51
CA VAL A 13 -6.37 -9.13 -5.35
C VAL A 13 -7.47 -8.06 -5.24
N LYS A 14 -7.83 -7.40 -6.36
CA LYS A 14 -8.90 -6.38 -6.37
C LYS A 14 -10.26 -6.98 -6.00
N LEU A 15 -10.59 -8.16 -6.54
CA LEU A 15 -11.83 -8.86 -6.23
C LEU A 15 -11.87 -9.30 -4.77
N SER A 16 -10.81 -9.89 -4.25
CA SER A 16 -10.73 -10.33 -2.85
C SER A 16 -10.94 -9.17 -1.89
N PHE A 17 -10.33 -8.02 -2.17
CA PHE A 17 -10.54 -6.80 -1.38
C PHE A 17 -11.97 -6.26 -1.50
N GLY A 18 -12.55 -6.26 -2.70
CA GLY A 18 -13.95 -5.85 -2.90
C GLY A 18 -14.94 -6.76 -2.17
N VAL A 19 -14.74 -8.08 -2.24
CA VAL A 19 -15.57 -9.08 -1.56
C VAL A 19 -15.46 -8.96 -0.05
N SER A 20 -14.26 -8.76 0.51
CA SER A 20 -14.09 -8.61 1.96
C SER A 20 -14.74 -7.32 2.48
N LEU A 21 -14.63 -6.21 1.74
CA LEU A 21 -15.29 -4.95 2.08
C LEU A 21 -16.82 -5.10 2.03
N ALA A 22 -17.35 -5.73 0.98
CA ALA A 22 -18.78 -6.00 0.85
C ALA A 22 -19.30 -6.92 1.97
N ALA A 23 -18.55 -7.96 2.33
CA ALA A 23 -18.90 -8.85 3.43
C ALA A 23 -18.96 -8.12 4.77
N MET A 24 -18.00 -7.24 5.06
CA MET A 24 -18.00 -6.41 6.27
C MET A 24 -19.21 -5.47 6.32
N LEU A 25 -19.51 -4.78 5.23
CA LEU A 25 -20.68 -3.89 5.15
C LEU A 25 -22.00 -4.67 5.30
N ALA A 26 -22.11 -5.83 4.65
CA ALA A 26 -23.26 -6.72 4.81
C ALA A 26 -23.43 -7.18 6.26
N PHE A 27 -22.33 -7.56 6.92
CA PHE A 27 -22.35 -7.93 8.34
C PHE A 27 -22.89 -6.79 9.21
N ILE A 28 -22.36 -5.57 9.05
CA ILE A 28 -22.84 -4.39 9.82
C ILE A 28 -24.33 -4.12 9.55
N PHE A 29 -24.77 -4.30 8.31
CA PHE A 29 -26.17 -4.11 7.93
C PHE A 29 -27.09 -5.11 8.65
N PHE A 30 -26.79 -6.40 8.58
CA PHE A 30 -27.61 -7.48 9.14
C PHE A 30 -27.44 -7.67 10.66
N MET A 31 -26.37 -7.16 11.27
CA MET A 31 -26.15 -7.27 12.71
C MET A 31 -27.26 -6.56 13.49
N GLU A 32 -27.75 -7.18 14.57
CA GLU A 32 -28.69 -6.54 15.49
C GLU A 32 -27.94 -5.55 16.42
N GLY A 33 -28.50 -4.36 16.62
CA GLY A 33 -27.88 -3.36 17.50
C GLY A 33 -28.31 -1.93 17.19
N SER A 34 -27.90 -1.00 18.06
CA SER A 34 -28.19 0.42 17.90
C SER A 34 -27.49 1.01 16.68
N LEU A 35 -28.07 2.08 16.10
CA LEU A 35 -27.45 2.79 14.98
C LEU A 35 -26.05 3.31 15.32
N LEU A 36 -25.84 3.74 16.58
CA LEU A 36 -24.54 4.20 17.06
C LEU A 36 -23.48 3.07 17.05
N THR A 37 -23.86 1.86 17.48
CA THR A 37 -22.95 0.70 17.47
C THR A 37 -22.55 0.33 16.04
N LYS A 38 -23.52 0.30 15.11
CA LYS A 38 -23.26 0.03 13.69
C LYS A 38 -22.35 1.10 13.08
N GLY A 39 -22.63 2.37 13.38
CA GLY A 39 -21.83 3.51 12.93
C GLY A 39 -20.40 3.45 13.44
N TYR A 40 -20.21 3.10 14.72
CA TYR A 40 -18.88 2.93 15.31
C TYR A 40 -18.07 1.84 14.60
N LEU A 41 -18.67 0.67 14.35
CA LEU A 41 -17.99 -0.42 13.63
C LEU A 41 -17.65 -0.05 12.18
N ALA A 42 -18.58 0.62 11.47
CA ALA A 42 -18.35 1.09 10.11
C ALA A 42 -17.19 2.09 10.05
N LEU A 43 -17.16 3.05 10.99
CA LEU A 43 -16.12 4.07 11.06
C LEU A 43 -14.75 3.47 11.38
N ASN A 44 -14.67 2.58 12.38
CA ASN A 44 -13.42 1.90 12.73
C ASN A 44 -12.91 1.03 11.57
N GLY A 45 -13.78 0.26 10.93
CA GLY A 45 -13.42 -0.55 9.76
C GLY A 45 -12.86 0.31 8.62
N LEU A 46 -13.55 1.41 8.28
CA LEU A 46 -13.10 2.34 7.25
C LEU A 46 -11.75 2.97 7.59
N PHE A 47 -11.57 3.40 8.85
CA PHE A 47 -10.34 4.04 9.29
C PHE A 47 -9.16 3.07 9.29
N ILE A 48 -9.34 1.82 9.75
CA ILE A 48 -8.32 0.78 9.72
C ILE A 48 -7.91 0.45 8.28
N VAL A 49 -8.87 0.27 7.37
CA VAL A 49 -8.55 0.01 5.95
C VAL A 49 -7.76 1.16 5.35
N SER A 50 -8.18 2.40 5.61
CA SER A 50 -7.53 3.60 5.08
C SER A 50 -6.11 3.78 5.63
N SER A 51 -5.92 3.60 6.94
CA SER A 51 -4.62 3.73 7.59
C SER A 51 -3.66 2.60 7.17
N THR A 52 -4.16 1.38 6.98
CA THR A 52 -3.35 0.26 6.48
C THR A 52 -2.82 0.53 5.08
N ILE A 53 -3.65 1.06 4.18
CA ILE A 53 -3.23 1.47 2.83
C ILE A 53 -2.21 2.59 2.90
N MET A 54 -2.42 3.58 3.77
CA MET A 54 -1.51 4.70 3.98
C MET A 54 -0.14 4.20 4.44
N VAL A 55 -0.08 3.39 5.50
CA VAL A 55 1.17 2.80 6.02
C VAL A 55 1.88 1.99 4.93
N SER A 56 1.15 1.15 4.21
CA SER A 56 1.72 0.30 3.14
C SER A 56 2.36 1.14 2.02
N LYS A 57 1.70 2.23 1.61
CA LYS A 57 2.22 3.16 0.61
C LYS A 57 3.45 3.90 1.15
N THR A 58 3.33 4.51 2.33
CA THR A 58 4.44 5.27 2.95
C THR A 58 5.71 4.43 3.10
N LEU A 59 5.59 3.18 3.55
CA LEU A 59 6.75 2.28 3.68
C LEU A 59 7.37 1.90 2.33
N ARG A 60 6.54 1.66 1.30
CA ARG A 60 7.04 1.42 -0.07
C ARG A 60 7.75 2.66 -0.61
N ASP A 61 7.16 3.82 -0.45
CA ASP A 61 7.70 5.09 -0.95
C ASP A 61 9.04 5.40 -0.26
N GLU A 62 9.16 5.14 1.04
CA GLU A 62 10.41 5.27 1.79
C GLU A 62 11.51 4.31 1.25
N TYR A 63 11.15 3.05 1.01
CA TYR A 63 12.07 2.06 0.46
C TYR A 63 12.54 2.41 -0.95
N GLU A 64 11.63 2.83 -1.84
CA GLU A 64 11.95 3.25 -3.20
C GLU A 64 12.81 4.52 -3.22
N ASN A 65 12.54 5.49 -2.33
CA ASN A 65 13.33 6.70 -2.19
C ASN A 65 14.77 6.40 -1.75
N LYS A 66 14.95 5.58 -0.71
CA LYS A 66 16.30 5.15 -0.25
C LYS A 66 17.08 4.47 -1.37
N LYS A 67 16.44 3.58 -2.14
CA LYS A 67 17.05 2.90 -3.28
C LYS A 67 17.46 3.88 -4.38
N LEU A 68 16.65 4.90 -4.66
CA LEU A 68 16.96 5.94 -5.63
C LEU A 68 18.15 6.79 -5.18
N ILE A 69 18.16 7.23 -3.93
CA ILE A 69 19.26 8.01 -3.34
C ILE A 69 20.58 7.26 -3.47
N ASN A 70 20.62 5.98 -3.11
CA ASN A 70 21.83 5.15 -3.19
C ASN A 70 22.37 5.05 -4.62
N ARG A 71 21.49 4.86 -5.62
CA ARG A 71 21.89 4.82 -7.03
C ARG A 71 22.46 6.16 -7.52
N ILE A 72 21.89 7.27 -7.06
CA ILE A 72 22.38 8.60 -7.42
C ILE A 72 23.74 8.86 -6.74
N SER A 73 23.92 8.46 -5.47
CA SER A 73 25.22 8.58 -4.81
C SER A 73 26.28 7.73 -5.50
N GLU A 74 25.99 6.48 -5.86
CA GLU A 74 26.90 5.61 -6.62
C GLU A 74 27.28 6.24 -7.97
N ALA A 75 26.31 6.75 -8.72
CA ALA A 75 26.57 7.41 -10.00
C ALA A 75 27.41 8.69 -9.85
N ARG A 76 27.20 9.48 -8.78
CA ARG A 76 28.03 10.66 -8.48
C ARG A 76 29.44 10.26 -8.07
N THR A 77 29.59 9.28 -7.18
CA THR A 77 30.89 8.76 -6.77
C THR A 77 31.68 8.26 -7.97
N ASN A 78 31.06 7.46 -8.86
CA ASN A 78 31.71 6.97 -10.07
C ASN A 78 32.18 8.10 -11.01
N LYS A 79 31.38 9.17 -11.17
CA LYS A 79 31.79 10.34 -11.97
C LYS A 79 33.00 11.06 -11.40
N ILE A 80 33.08 11.19 -10.07
CA ILE A 80 34.20 11.84 -9.40
C ILE A 80 35.46 11.00 -9.56
N LEU A 81 35.36 9.68 -9.36
CA LEU A 81 36.49 8.77 -9.55
C LEU A 81 37.07 8.86 -10.97
N GLN A 82 36.21 8.88 -12.00
CA GLN A 82 36.63 9.03 -13.39
C GLN A 82 37.39 10.34 -13.66
N GLN A 83 37.05 11.44 -12.98
CA GLN A 83 37.75 12.72 -13.15
C GLN A 83 39.16 12.74 -12.55
N TYR A 84 39.50 11.79 -11.67
CA TYR A 84 40.82 11.69 -11.04
C TYR A 84 41.68 10.54 -11.58
N GLU A 85 41.12 9.69 -12.46
CA GLU A 85 41.86 8.64 -13.16
C GLU A 85 42.53 9.13 -14.47
N ASP A 86 42.17 10.34 -14.93
CA ASP A 86 42.81 11.09 -16.03
C ASP A 86 43.91 12.05 -15.52
#